data_AF-A0A067D8G5-F1
#
_entry.id   AF-A0A067D8G5-F1
#
_cell.length_a   1.000
_cell.length_b   1.000
_cell.length_c   1.000
_cell.angle_alpha   90.00
_cell.angle_beta   90.00
_cell.angle_gamma   90.00
#
_symmetry.space_group_name_H-M   'P 1'
#
loop_
_entity.id
_entity.type
_entity.pdbx_description
1 polymer ?
#
loop_
_entity_poly.entity_id
_entity_poly.type
_entity_poly.pdbx_seq_one_letter_code
_entity_poly.pdbx_strand_id
1 'polypeptide(L)'
;MWDPVAYALGFIDCDNISARCMLTIFALFATKTEASLLRMLKGSPDVYLSGPIRKYITDKGGRFHLRWGCREILYDKAANAETYVKGLAMSKATDKKVVQADAYVAACDVPGIKRLLPSSWREMKFFNNIYALVGVPVVTVQLRYNGWVTELQDLERSRQLRRALGLDNLLYTPDADFSCFADLALTSPEDYYREGQGSLLQCVLTPGDPYMPLPNDEIIRRVAKQLYFHHPKV
;
A
#
# COMPACT_ATOMS: atom_id res chain seq x y z
N MET A 1 -2.05 -9.23 22.07
CA MET A 1 -2.87 -10.11 21.19
C MET A 1 -3.57 -9.34 20.09
N TRP A 2 -4.18 -8.18 20.37
CA TRP A 2 -4.92 -7.42 19.35
C TRP A 2 -4.05 -6.53 18.46
N ASP A 3 -2.86 -6.14 18.91
CA ASP A 3 -1.98 -5.25 18.14
C ASP A 3 -1.60 -5.78 16.76
N PRO A 4 -1.28 -7.07 16.54
CA PRO A 4 -1.06 -7.58 15.19
C PRO A 4 -2.23 -7.35 14.24
N VAL A 5 -3.47 -7.43 14.75
CA VAL A 5 -4.68 -7.19 13.96
C VAL A 5 -4.87 -5.69 13.71
N ALA A 6 -4.67 -4.84 14.72
CA ALA A 6 -4.76 -3.39 14.59
C ALA A 6 -3.69 -2.85 13.62
N TYR A 7 -2.45 -3.35 13.72
CA TYR A 7 -1.38 -3.04 12.79
C TYR A 7 -1.69 -3.52 11.38
N ALA A 8 -2.24 -4.72 11.19
CA ALA A 8 -2.60 -5.20 9.86
C ALA A 8 -3.71 -4.39 9.18
N LEU A 9 -4.62 -3.81 9.96
CA LEU A 9 -5.78 -3.07 9.44
C LEU A 9 -5.52 -1.57 9.27
N GLY A 10 -4.87 -0.96 10.27
CA GLY A 10 -4.71 0.49 10.38
C GLY A 10 -3.28 0.95 10.59
N PHE A 11 -2.32 0.01 10.68
CA PHE A 11 -0.89 0.30 10.87
C PHE A 11 -0.56 1.05 12.18
N ILE A 12 -1.48 1.04 13.14
CA ILE A 12 -1.36 1.65 14.47
C ILE A 12 -1.83 0.64 15.53
N ASP A 13 -1.36 0.84 16.77
CA ASP A 13 -1.67 -0.05 17.89
C ASP A 13 -3.13 0.05 18.37
N CYS A 14 -3.50 -0.82 19.32
CA CYS A 14 -4.85 -0.83 19.89
C CYS A 14 -5.19 0.39 20.74
N ASP A 15 -4.20 1.14 21.24
CA ASP A 15 -4.41 2.34 22.04
C ASP A 15 -4.79 3.54 21.15
N ASN A 16 -4.34 3.53 19.89
CA ASN A 16 -4.53 4.61 18.94
C ASN A 16 -5.63 4.33 17.89
N ILE A 17 -5.99 3.07 17.63
CA ILE A 17 -7.02 2.73 16.64
C ILE A 17 -8.44 2.98 17.18
N SER A 18 -9.30 3.55 16.33
CA SER A 18 -10.73 3.66 16.64
C SER A 18 -11.40 2.28 16.69
N ALA A 19 -12.10 1.97 17.78
CA ALA A 19 -12.89 0.75 17.92
C ALA A 19 -13.89 0.54 16.78
N ARG A 20 -14.37 1.64 16.15
CA ARG A 20 -15.25 1.55 14.98
C ARG A 20 -14.58 0.83 13.81
N CYS A 21 -13.29 1.06 13.57
CA CYS A 21 -12.54 0.40 12.50
C CYS A 21 -12.55 -1.13 12.72
N MET A 22 -12.19 -1.56 13.93
CA MET A 22 -12.16 -2.98 14.33
C MET A 22 -13.55 -3.63 14.26
N LEU A 23 -14.57 -2.98 14.85
CA LEU A 23 -15.93 -3.54 14.85
C LEU A 23 -16.53 -3.66 13.45
N THR A 24 -16.18 -2.74 12.54
CA THR A 24 -16.66 -2.80 11.15
C THR A 24 -16.12 -4.03 10.43
N ILE A 25 -14.83 -4.34 10.58
CA ILE A 25 -14.25 -5.52 9.93
C ILE A 25 -14.73 -6.83 10.57
N PHE A 26 -14.88 -6.87 11.90
CA PHE A 26 -15.41 -8.07 12.56
C PHE A 26 -16.87 -8.30 12.24
N ALA A 27 -17.68 -7.25 12.10
CA ALA A 27 -19.05 -7.38 11.61
C ALA A 27 -19.08 -7.95 10.19
N LEU A 28 -18.14 -7.56 9.32
CA LEU A 28 -18.03 -8.13 7.98
C LEU A 28 -17.70 -9.63 8.03
N PHE A 29 -16.72 -10.04 8.84
CA PHE A 29 -16.36 -11.45 9.00
C PHE A 29 -17.50 -12.28 9.62
N ALA A 30 -18.22 -11.72 10.59
CA ALA A 30 -19.34 -12.40 11.23
C ALA A 30 -20.54 -12.58 10.29
N THR A 31 -20.74 -11.69 9.32
CA THR A 31 -21.93 -11.67 8.45
C THR A 31 -21.72 -12.29 7.08
N LYS A 32 -20.46 -12.54 6.67
CA LYS A 32 -20.14 -13.09 5.36
C LYS A 32 -19.11 -14.23 5.50
N THR A 33 -19.55 -15.46 5.27
CA THR A 33 -18.77 -16.69 5.44
C THR A 33 -17.39 -16.66 4.77
N GLU A 34 -17.29 -16.06 3.58
CA GLU A 34 -16.04 -16.00 2.83
C GLU A 34 -15.25 -14.70 3.02
N ALA A 35 -15.74 -13.74 3.81
CA ALA A 35 -15.08 -12.44 3.92
C ALA A 35 -13.74 -12.48 4.64
N SER A 36 -13.47 -13.52 5.43
CA SER A 36 -12.17 -13.75 6.07
C SER A 36 -11.18 -14.53 5.20
N LEU A 37 -11.58 -14.98 4.00
CA LEU A 37 -10.66 -15.67 3.08
C LEU A 37 -9.75 -14.63 2.40
N LEU A 38 -8.47 -14.71 2.71
CA LEU A 38 -7.44 -13.88 2.10
C LEU A 38 -7.03 -14.48 0.75
N ARG A 39 -6.94 -13.62 -0.27
CA ARG A 39 -6.46 -13.99 -1.60
C ARG A 39 -5.35 -13.03 -2.00
N MET A 40 -4.23 -13.58 -2.45
CA MET A 40 -3.09 -12.82 -2.91
C MET A 40 -3.18 -12.62 -4.42
N LEU A 41 -2.78 -11.44 -4.90
CA LEU A 41 -2.64 -11.23 -6.33
C LEU A 41 -1.48 -12.11 -6.83
N LYS A 42 -1.69 -12.82 -7.95
CA LYS A 42 -0.73 -13.80 -8.44
C LYS A 42 0.64 -13.23 -8.87
N GLY A 43 0.77 -11.92 -8.99
CA GLY A 43 1.98 -11.21 -9.38
C GLY A 43 1.84 -9.70 -9.19
N SER A 44 2.58 -8.93 -9.97
CA SER A 44 2.62 -7.47 -9.92
C SER A 44 1.23 -6.84 -10.08
N PRO A 45 0.84 -5.91 -9.18
CA PRO A 45 -0.37 -5.12 -9.35
C PRO A 45 -0.43 -4.34 -10.67
N ASP A 46 0.71 -3.92 -11.24
CA ASP A 46 0.70 -3.23 -12.53
C ASP A 46 0.23 -4.14 -13.67
N VAL A 47 0.62 -5.41 -13.64
CA VAL A 47 0.31 -6.37 -14.70
C VAL A 47 -1.09 -6.96 -14.51
N TYR A 48 -1.44 -7.33 -13.27
CA TYR A 48 -2.63 -8.15 -13.00
C TYR A 48 -3.81 -7.39 -12.41
N LEU A 49 -3.66 -6.10 -12.08
CA LEU A 49 -4.75 -5.27 -11.58
C LEU A 49 -4.90 -3.96 -12.37
N SER A 50 -3.93 -3.05 -12.29
CA SER A 50 -4.06 -1.76 -12.97
C SER A 50 -3.87 -1.84 -14.48
N GLY A 51 -3.12 -2.82 -14.98
CA GLY A 51 -2.93 -3.07 -16.42
C GLY A 51 -4.24 -3.36 -17.15
N PRO A 52 -5.04 -4.36 -16.71
CA PRO A 52 -6.35 -4.64 -17.28
C PRO A 52 -7.32 -3.44 -17.21
N ILE A 53 -7.33 -2.71 -16.09
CA ILE A 53 -8.14 -1.49 -15.92
C ILE A 53 -7.71 -0.41 -16.93
N ARG A 54 -6.40 -0.16 -17.05
CA ARG A 54 -5.82 0.79 -18.00
C ARG A 54 -6.18 0.41 -19.44
N LYS A 55 -6.07 -0.88 -19.79
CA LYS A 55 -6.45 -1.37 -21.12
C LYS A 55 -7.92 -1.10 -21.40
N TYR A 56 -8.82 -1.50 -20.49
CA TYR A 56 -10.26 -1.28 -20.64
C TYR A 56 -10.61 0.20 -20.86
N ILE A 57 -10.02 1.09 -20.07
CA ILE A 57 -10.24 2.55 -20.20
C ILE A 57 -9.71 3.06 -21.55
N THR A 58 -8.54 2.59 -21.99
CA THR A 58 -7.92 3.05 -23.25
C THR A 58 -8.69 2.53 -24.48
N ASP A 59 -9.15 1.28 -24.45
CA ASP A 59 -10.00 0.69 -25.50
C ASP A 59 -11.32 1.46 -25.68
N LYS A 60 -11.79 2.13 -24.62
CA LYS A 60 -12.98 2.99 -24.59
C LYS A 60 -12.68 4.45 -24.95
N GLY A 61 -11.46 4.77 -25.41
CA GLY A 61 -11.04 6.13 -25.78
C GLY A 61 -10.54 7.00 -24.62
N GLY A 62 -10.42 6.44 -23.41
CA GLY A 62 -9.80 7.11 -22.28
C GLY A 62 -8.30 7.34 -22.49
N ARG A 63 -7.75 8.38 -21.86
CA ARG A 63 -6.37 8.82 -22.06
C ARG A 63 -5.63 8.91 -20.73
N PHE A 64 -4.41 8.38 -20.69
CA PHE A 64 -3.52 8.48 -19.53
C PHE A 64 -2.36 9.43 -19.83
N HIS A 65 -2.21 10.46 -18.99
CA HIS A 65 -1.15 11.45 -19.14
C HIS A 65 -0.17 11.34 -17.96
N LEU A 66 0.77 10.40 -18.07
CA LEU A 66 1.78 10.17 -17.02
C LEU A 66 2.78 11.33 -16.93
N ARG A 67 3.33 11.52 -15.72
CA ARG A 67 4.31 12.59 -15.39
C ARG A 67 3.80 14.02 -15.57
N TRP A 68 2.48 14.20 -15.63
CA TRP A 68 1.83 15.51 -15.57
C TRP A 68 1.30 15.76 -14.15
N GLY A 69 1.92 16.68 -13.42
CA GLY A 69 1.47 17.07 -12.09
C GLY A 69 0.43 18.17 -12.15
N CYS A 70 -0.70 18.01 -11.45
CA CYS A 70 -1.65 19.08 -11.21
C CYS A 70 -1.04 20.06 -10.19
N ARG A 71 -0.90 21.32 -10.59
CA ARG A 71 -0.27 22.38 -9.79
C ARG A 71 -1.29 23.25 -9.09
N GLU A 72 -2.41 23.49 -9.75
CA GLU A 72 -3.43 24.41 -9.27
C GLU A 72 -4.79 24.02 -9.84
N ILE A 73 -5.81 24.13 -8.99
CA ILE A 73 -7.21 24.13 -9.41
C ILE A 73 -7.55 25.57 -9.80
N LEU A 74 -7.86 25.81 -11.07
CA LEU A 74 -8.36 27.11 -11.52
C LEU A 74 -9.87 27.11 -11.29
N TYR A 75 -10.37 28.00 -10.43
CA TYR A 75 -11.78 28.09 -10.09
C TYR A 75 -12.25 29.54 -10.08
N ASP A 76 -13.56 29.73 -10.16
CA ASP A 76 -14.22 31.03 -10.14
C ASP A 76 -15.57 30.91 -9.42
N LYS A 77 -16.25 32.05 -9.21
CA LYS A 77 -17.60 32.09 -8.65
C LYS A 77 -18.61 32.43 -9.73
N ALA A 78 -19.71 31.68 -9.76
CA ALA A 78 -20.87 32.02 -10.58
C ALA A 78 -21.61 33.23 -9.98
N ALA A 79 -22.58 33.79 -10.71
CA ALA A 79 -23.35 34.96 -10.27
C ALA A 79 -24.12 34.73 -8.96
N ASN A 80 -24.45 33.47 -8.65
CA ASN A 80 -25.07 33.02 -7.40
C ASN A 80 -24.05 32.74 -6.26
N ALA A 81 -22.78 33.13 -6.44
CA ALA A 81 -21.65 32.88 -5.55
C ALA A 81 -21.21 31.41 -5.41
N GLU A 82 -21.77 30.48 -6.18
CA GLU A 82 -21.30 29.09 -6.20
C GLU A 82 -19.92 28.98 -6.85
N THR A 83 -19.06 28.16 -6.25
CA THR A 83 -17.70 27.93 -6.76
C THR A 83 -17.72 26.85 -7.83
N TYR A 84 -17.12 27.13 -8.99
CA TYR A 84 -16.96 26.15 -10.07
C TYR A 84 -15.51 26.10 -10.57
N VAL A 85 -15.09 24.93 -11.05
CA VAL A 85 -13.74 24.72 -11.57
C VAL A 85 -13.71 25.05 -13.07
N LYS A 86 -12.81 25.96 -13.46
CA LYS A 86 -12.55 26.37 -14.86
C LYS A 86 -11.54 25.48 -15.57
N GLY A 87 -10.66 24.83 -14.82
CA GLY A 87 -9.61 23.99 -15.36
C GLY A 87 -8.59 23.55 -14.32
N LEU A 88 -7.69 22.67 -14.73
CA LEU A 88 -6.54 22.24 -13.95
C LEU A 88 -5.26 22.74 -14.63
N ALA A 89 -4.45 23.50 -13.90
CA ALA A 89 -3.12 23.87 -14.37
C ALA A 89 -2.19 22.66 -14.17
N MET A 90 -1.69 22.12 -15.28
CA MET A 90 -0.85 20.93 -15.31
C MET A 90 0.56 21.30 -15.76
N SER A 91 1.58 20.64 -15.20
CA SER A 91 2.96 20.77 -15.72
C SER A 91 3.71 19.45 -15.81
N LYS A 92 4.64 19.38 -16.76
CA LYS A 92 5.58 18.28 -16.96
C LYS A 92 6.92 18.85 -17.43
N ALA A 93 7.98 18.69 -16.63
CA ALA A 93 9.27 19.34 -16.88
C ALA A 93 9.09 20.85 -17.16
N THR A 94 9.40 21.32 -18.37
CA THR A 94 9.24 22.72 -18.81
C THR A 94 7.85 23.02 -19.38
N ASP A 95 7.06 21.99 -19.70
CA ASP A 95 5.75 22.15 -20.34
C ASP A 95 4.67 22.51 -19.33
N LYS A 96 3.77 23.40 -19.75
CA LYS A 96 2.58 23.81 -19.01
C LYS A 96 1.36 23.75 -19.91
N LYS A 97 0.23 23.32 -19.36
CA LYS A 97 -1.06 23.41 -20.05
C LYS A 97 -2.18 23.57 -19.03
N VAL A 98 -3.30 24.11 -19.49
CA VAL A 98 -4.57 24.08 -18.74
C VAL A 98 -5.43 22.98 -19.35
N VAL A 99 -5.92 22.08 -18.51
CA VAL A 99 -6.88 21.04 -18.91
C VAL A 99 -8.27 21.48 -18.52
N GLN A 100 -9.17 21.53 -19.49
CA GLN A 100 -10.59 21.82 -19.28
C GLN A 100 -11.42 20.56 -19.53
N ALA A 101 -12.49 20.40 -18.75
CA ALA A 101 -13.43 19.30 -18.82
C ALA A 101 -14.77 19.73 -18.20
N ASP A 102 -15.82 18.96 -18.49
CA ASP A 102 -17.15 19.18 -17.92
C ASP A 102 -17.21 18.80 -16.43
N ALA A 103 -16.34 17.88 -15.99
CA ALA A 103 -16.23 17.45 -14.60
C ALA A 103 -14.77 17.17 -14.24
N TYR A 104 -14.44 17.38 -12.96
CA TYR A 104 -13.10 17.15 -12.40
C TYR A 104 -13.18 16.24 -11.19
N VAL A 105 -12.29 15.25 -11.12
CA VAL A 105 -12.16 14.34 -9.97
C VAL A 105 -10.71 14.35 -9.51
N ALA A 106 -10.51 14.68 -8.22
CA ALA A 106 -9.20 14.65 -7.58
C ALA A 106 -9.05 13.36 -6.76
N ALA A 107 -8.54 12.30 -7.40
CA ALA A 107 -8.23 11.03 -6.73
C ALA A 107 -6.81 11.06 -6.12
N CYS A 108 -6.58 12.01 -5.20
CA CYS A 108 -5.29 12.20 -4.53
C CYS A 108 -5.27 11.51 -3.15
N ASP A 109 -4.07 11.19 -2.66
CA ASP A 109 -3.84 10.86 -1.26
C ASP A 109 -4.03 12.09 -0.35
N VAL A 110 -4.04 11.88 0.97
CA VAL A 110 -4.28 12.95 1.95
C VAL A 110 -3.26 14.10 1.81
N PRO A 111 -1.93 13.87 1.73
CA PRO A 111 -0.98 14.96 1.47
C PRO A 111 -1.20 15.65 0.12
N GLY A 112 -1.47 14.88 -0.95
CA GLY A 112 -1.69 15.41 -2.28
C GLY A 112 -2.91 16.32 -2.38
N ILE A 113 -4.04 15.91 -1.79
CA ILE A 113 -5.26 16.73 -1.81
C ILE A 113 -5.12 17.98 -0.94
N LYS A 114 -4.47 17.89 0.23
CA LYS A 114 -4.22 19.06 1.10
C LYS A 114 -3.36 20.12 0.41
N ARG A 115 -2.40 19.69 -0.42
CA ARG A 115 -1.55 20.56 -1.24
C ARG A 115 -2.31 21.16 -2.42
N LEU A 116 -3.23 20.41 -3.03
CA LEU A 116 -3.94 20.81 -4.23
C LEU A 116 -5.11 21.76 -3.94
N LEU A 117 -5.80 21.59 -2.81
CA LEU A 117 -6.96 22.40 -2.46
C LEU A 117 -6.59 23.88 -2.26
N PRO A 118 -7.35 24.81 -2.86
CA PRO A 118 -7.19 26.24 -2.59
C PRO A 118 -7.37 26.54 -1.10
N SER A 119 -6.52 27.39 -0.54
CA SER A 119 -6.58 27.73 0.90
C SER A 119 -7.90 28.38 1.30
N SER A 120 -8.50 29.19 0.41
CA SER A 120 -9.83 29.80 0.61
C SER A 120 -10.94 28.76 0.76
N TRP A 121 -10.82 27.58 0.15
CA TRP A 121 -11.83 26.53 0.26
C TRP A 121 -11.91 25.94 1.67
N ARG A 122 -10.92 26.20 2.53
CA ARG A 122 -10.97 25.81 3.95
C ARG A 122 -12.03 26.57 4.75
N GLU A 123 -12.60 27.64 4.23
CA GLU A 123 -13.80 28.27 4.82
C GLU A 123 -15.01 27.33 4.78
N MET A 124 -15.06 26.43 3.80
CA MET A 124 -16.09 25.39 3.71
C MET A 124 -15.71 24.21 4.62
N LYS A 125 -16.58 23.91 5.59
CA LYS A 125 -16.40 22.81 6.56
C LYS A 125 -16.02 21.48 5.90
N PHE A 126 -16.64 21.17 4.75
CA PHE A 126 -16.36 19.95 4.00
C PHE A 126 -14.87 19.79 3.66
N PHE A 127 -14.26 20.82 3.05
CA PHE A 127 -12.84 20.78 2.69
C PHE A 127 -11.92 20.96 3.91
N ASN A 128 -12.35 21.74 4.92
CA ASN A 128 -11.54 21.91 6.13
C ASN A 128 -11.37 20.59 6.91
N ASN A 129 -12.39 19.72 6.92
CA ASN A 129 -12.33 18.43 7.59
C ASN A 129 -11.20 17.52 7.05
N ILE A 130 -10.82 17.67 5.78
CA ILE A 130 -9.70 16.92 5.18
C ILE A 130 -8.39 17.21 5.93
N TYR A 131 -8.23 18.41 6.49
CA TYR A 131 -7.01 18.80 7.20
C TYR A 131 -6.84 18.09 8.55
N ALA A 132 -7.92 17.55 9.13
CA ALA A 132 -7.85 16.71 10.33
C ALA A 132 -7.30 15.30 10.05
N LEU A 133 -7.27 14.86 8.78
CA LEU A 133 -6.75 13.54 8.41
C LEU A 133 -5.22 13.54 8.42
N VAL A 134 -4.59 12.61 9.12
CA VAL A 134 -3.13 12.46 9.14
C VAL A 134 -2.79 11.08 8.59
N GLY A 135 -1.77 11.02 7.73
CA GLY A 135 -1.29 9.75 7.19
C GLY A 135 -0.48 8.99 8.24
N VAL A 136 -0.61 7.67 8.25
CA VAL A 136 0.21 6.79 9.09
C VAL A 136 1.43 6.34 8.28
N PRO A 137 2.65 6.47 8.82
CA PRO A 137 3.86 6.05 8.13
C PRO A 137 4.01 4.53 8.18
N VAL A 138 4.32 3.95 7.03
CA VAL A 138 4.52 2.51 6.84
C VAL A 138 5.75 2.30 5.97
N VAL A 139 6.57 1.31 6.32
CA VAL A 139 7.73 0.91 5.52
C VAL A 139 7.56 -0.53 5.09
N THR A 140 7.71 -0.81 3.80
CA THR A 140 7.72 -2.17 3.26
C THR A 140 9.14 -2.57 2.94
N VAL A 141 9.58 -3.71 3.47
CA VAL A 141 10.91 -4.27 3.22
C VAL A 141 10.76 -5.57 2.43
N GLN A 142 11.54 -5.70 1.37
CA GLN A 142 11.62 -6.92 0.57
C GLN A 142 13.02 -7.53 0.66
N LEU A 143 13.11 -8.80 1.06
CA LEU A 143 14.36 -9.52 1.27
C LEU A 143 14.36 -10.81 0.45
N ARG A 144 15.41 -11.00 -0.34
CA ARG A 144 15.62 -12.20 -1.16
C ARG A 144 16.61 -13.14 -0.47
N TYR A 145 16.26 -14.41 -0.41
CA TYR A 145 17.09 -15.45 0.21
C TYR A 145 17.50 -16.53 -0.79
N ASN A 146 18.56 -17.26 -0.44
CA ASN A 146 19.08 -18.44 -1.15
C ASN A 146 18.54 -19.76 -0.57
N GLY A 147 17.33 -19.72 -0.01
CA GLY A 147 16.57 -20.84 0.55
C GLY A 147 15.13 -20.43 0.83
N TRP A 148 14.31 -21.38 1.29
CA TRP A 148 12.89 -21.20 1.59
C TRP A 148 12.67 -20.87 3.06
N VAL A 149 12.51 -19.57 3.36
CA VAL A 149 12.45 -19.04 4.73
C VAL A 149 11.23 -19.58 5.49
N THR A 150 10.12 -19.76 4.78
CA THR A 150 8.85 -20.20 5.37
C THR A 150 8.67 -21.71 5.35
N GLU A 151 9.67 -22.49 4.94
CA GLU A 151 9.73 -23.94 5.15
C GLU A 151 10.22 -24.22 6.58
N LEU A 152 9.30 -24.53 7.49
CA LEU A 152 9.57 -24.61 8.93
C LEU A 152 9.97 -26.00 9.41
N GLN A 153 9.63 -27.05 8.65
CA GLN A 153 9.71 -28.42 9.11
C GLN A 153 11.09 -29.02 8.85
N ASP A 154 11.63 -28.83 7.64
CA ASP A 154 12.81 -29.55 7.15
C ASP A 154 13.88 -28.59 6.61
N LEU A 155 15.06 -28.62 7.26
CA LEU A 155 16.19 -27.76 6.94
C LEU A 155 16.81 -28.06 5.57
N GLU A 156 16.91 -29.33 5.18
CA GLU A 156 17.47 -29.70 3.88
C GLU A 156 16.53 -29.28 2.75
N ARG A 157 15.22 -29.39 2.99
CA ARG A 157 14.18 -28.90 2.07
C ARG A 157 14.14 -27.38 1.97
N SER A 158 14.41 -26.67 3.06
CA SER A 158 14.52 -25.21 3.03
C SER A 158 15.71 -24.76 2.17
N ARG A 159 16.83 -25.50 2.18
CA ARG A 159 18.05 -25.10 1.44
C ARG A 159 18.06 -25.47 -0.03
N GLN A 160 17.25 -26.44 -0.47
CA GLN A 160 17.20 -26.81 -1.88
C GLN A 160 16.42 -25.76 -2.70
N LEU A 161 16.81 -25.55 -3.96
CA LEU A 161 16.19 -24.57 -4.87
C LEU A 161 15.49 -25.24 -6.07
N ARG A 162 15.33 -26.56 -6.04
CA ARG A 162 14.68 -27.34 -7.12
C ARG A 162 13.16 -27.21 -7.08
N ARG A 163 12.59 -26.95 -5.91
CA ARG A 163 11.14 -26.82 -5.70
C ARG A 163 10.84 -25.74 -4.69
N ALA A 164 9.86 -24.89 -5.02
CA ALA A 164 9.31 -23.91 -4.08
C ALA A 164 8.58 -24.60 -2.92
N LEU A 165 8.94 -24.27 -1.69
CA LEU A 165 8.38 -24.85 -0.46
C LEU A 165 8.18 -23.75 0.59
N GLY A 166 7.26 -23.98 1.52
CA GLY A 166 6.97 -23.06 2.61
C GLY A 166 5.48 -22.72 2.72
N LEU A 167 5.18 -21.62 3.40
CA LEU A 167 3.82 -21.18 3.68
C LEU A 167 3.31 -20.27 2.55
N ASP A 168 2.31 -20.75 1.82
CA ASP A 168 1.56 -19.98 0.82
C ASP A 168 0.36 -19.27 1.48
N ASN A 169 0.66 -18.26 2.31
CA ASN A 169 -0.37 -17.45 2.97
C ASN A 169 0.18 -16.08 3.40
N LEU A 170 -0.72 -15.17 3.79
CA LEU A 170 -0.36 -14.01 4.58
C LEU A 170 -0.09 -14.46 6.03
N LEU A 171 1.07 -14.08 6.55
CA LEU A 171 1.55 -14.47 7.87
C LEU A 171 1.56 -13.26 8.80
N TYR A 172 1.38 -13.54 10.09
CA TYR A 172 1.39 -12.54 11.15
C TYR A 172 2.41 -12.94 12.21
N THR A 173 3.08 -11.95 12.79
CA THR A 173 3.91 -12.17 13.98
C THR A 173 3.62 -11.10 15.03
N PRO A 174 3.41 -11.48 16.30
CA PRO A 174 3.26 -10.53 17.39
C PRO A 174 4.61 -10.03 17.93
N ASP A 175 5.71 -10.71 17.62
CA ASP A 175 7.00 -10.55 18.30
C ASP A 175 8.09 -9.94 17.38
N ALA A 176 7.68 -9.30 16.29
CA ALA A 176 8.55 -8.54 15.41
C ALA A 176 7.96 -7.16 15.07
N ASP A 177 8.83 -6.26 14.64
CA ASP A 177 8.48 -4.91 14.20
C ASP A 177 7.68 -4.91 12.88
N PHE A 178 7.63 -6.05 12.17
CA PHE A 178 6.72 -6.27 11.05
C PHE A 178 5.49 -7.06 11.51
N SER A 179 4.30 -6.48 11.33
CA SER A 179 3.05 -7.09 11.80
C SER A 179 2.55 -8.20 10.88
N CYS A 180 2.66 -7.97 9.57
CA CYS A 180 2.31 -8.94 8.54
C CYS A 180 3.43 -9.09 7.52
N PHE A 181 3.59 -10.32 7.03
CA PHE A 181 4.59 -10.66 6.02
C PHE A 181 4.13 -11.82 5.14
N ALA A 182 4.71 -11.95 3.97
CA ALA A 182 4.43 -13.06 3.05
C ALA A 182 5.68 -13.40 2.24
N ASP A 183 5.80 -14.67 1.84
CA ASP A 183 6.77 -15.09 0.83
C ASP A 183 6.17 -14.95 -0.57
N LEU A 184 6.48 -13.86 -1.24
CA LEU A 184 5.93 -13.54 -2.55
C LEU A 184 6.34 -14.56 -3.62
N ALA A 185 7.45 -15.28 -3.43
CA ALA A 185 7.84 -16.35 -4.35
C ALA A 185 6.86 -17.54 -4.31
N LEU A 186 6.08 -17.68 -3.24
CA LEU A 186 5.01 -18.67 -3.10
C LEU A 186 3.64 -18.05 -3.36
N THR A 187 3.34 -16.93 -2.69
CA THR A 187 1.98 -16.34 -2.69
C THR A 187 1.63 -15.56 -3.94
N SER A 188 2.65 -15.12 -4.68
CA SER A 188 2.50 -14.29 -5.88
C SER A 188 3.50 -14.74 -6.97
N PRO A 189 3.48 -16.01 -7.37
CA PRO A 189 4.62 -16.64 -8.03
C PRO A 189 4.87 -16.14 -9.46
N GLU A 190 3.86 -15.62 -10.17
CA GLU A 190 3.96 -15.31 -11.61
C GLU A 190 5.09 -14.31 -11.93
N ASP A 191 5.32 -13.34 -11.05
CA ASP A 191 6.36 -12.32 -11.24
C ASP A 191 7.49 -12.40 -10.17
N TYR A 192 7.25 -13.07 -9.04
CA TYR A 192 8.14 -13.01 -7.88
C TYR A 192 8.88 -14.33 -7.59
N TYR A 193 8.41 -15.46 -8.14
CA TYR A 193 9.18 -16.69 -8.20
C TYR A 193 10.29 -16.55 -9.25
N ARG A 194 11.50 -16.99 -8.91
CA ARG A 194 12.65 -17.00 -9.83
C ARG A 194 13.39 -18.31 -9.68
N GLU A 195 13.55 -19.04 -10.79
CA GLU A 195 14.29 -20.30 -10.79
C GLU A 195 15.71 -20.09 -10.25
N GLY A 196 16.15 -21.01 -9.38
CA GLY A 196 17.44 -20.91 -8.71
C GLY A 196 17.53 -19.81 -7.65
N GLN A 197 16.41 -19.20 -7.24
CA GLN A 197 16.33 -18.29 -6.09
C GLN A 197 15.33 -18.82 -5.07
N GLY A 198 15.58 -18.54 -3.79
CA GLY A 198 14.67 -18.88 -2.71
C GLY A 198 13.61 -17.81 -2.47
N SER A 199 13.14 -17.73 -1.23
CA SER A 199 12.06 -16.84 -0.79
C SER A 199 12.28 -15.38 -1.16
N LEU A 200 11.18 -14.69 -1.49
CA LEU A 200 11.09 -13.22 -1.48
C LEU A 200 10.16 -12.80 -0.36
N LEU A 201 10.72 -12.53 0.82
CA LEU A 201 9.89 -12.04 1.92
C LEU A 201 9.57 -10.57 1.73
N GLN A 202 8.27 -10.24 1.77
CA GLN A 202 7.78 -8.89 1.94
C GLN A 202 7.27 -8.72 3.36
N CYS A 203 7.87 -7.81 4.11
CA CYS A 203 7.56 -7.51 5.51
C CYS A 203 7.04 -6.08 5.63
N VAL A 204 5.92 -5.89 6.33
CA VAL A 204 5.30 -4.58 6.53
C VAL A 204 5.63 -4.06 7.94
N LEU A 205 6.49 -3.05 8.04
CA LEU A 205 6.96 -2.46 9.29
C LEU A 205 5.98 -1.40 9.79
N THR A 206 5.44 -1.63 10.99
CA THR A 206 4.37 -0.82 11.57
C THR A 206 4.53 -0.77 13.09
N PRO A 207 4.76 0.41 13.70
CA PRO A 207 4.80 1.73 13.07
C PRO A 207 6.05 1.95 12.20
N GLY A 208 5.91 2.71 11.10
CA GLY A 208 7.02 2.99 10.17
C GLY A 208 7.96 4.12 10.60
N ASP A 209 7.53 5.02 11.49
CA ASP A 209 8.32 6.19 11.94
C ASP A 209 9.75 5.86 12.37
N PRO A 210 10.02 4.81 13.16
CA PRO A 210 11.38 4.51 13.63
C PRO A 210 12.34 4.12 12.51
N TYR A 211 11.81 3.71 11.35
CA TYR A 211 12.58 3.21 10.21
C TYR A 211 12.79 4.26 9.12
N MET A 212 11.86 5.19 8.94
CA MET A 212 11.95 6.23 7.92
C MET A 212 13.27 7.04 7.90
N PRO A 213 13.89 7.41 9.05
CA PRO A 213 15.14 8.15 9.02
C PRO A 213 16.37 7.27 8.82
N LEU A 214 16.24 5.94 8.83
CA LEU A 214 17.36 5.01 8.79
C LEU A 214 17.82 4.75 7.35
N PRO A 215 19.12 4.50 7.12
CA PRO A 215 19.59 4.02 5.83
C PRO A 215 19.11 2.60 5.56
N ASN A 216 18.95 2.25 4.28
CA ASN A 216 18.43 0.94 3.86
C ASN A 216 19.17 -0.24 4.50
N ASP A 217 20.51 -0.19 4.58
CA ASP A 217 21.31 -1.27 5.15
C ASP A 217 21.00 -1.52 6.63
N GLU A 218 20.71 -0.46 7.39
CA GLU A 218 20.34 -0.58 8.80
C GLU A 218 18.92 -1.14 8.96
N ILE A 219 17.99 -0.74 8.09
CA ILE A 219 16.63 -1.31 8.04
C ILE A 219 16.72 -2.80 7.74
N ILE A 220 17.45 -3.17 6.68
CA ILE A 220 17.66 -4.57 6.26
C ILE A 220 18.27 -5.37 7.41
N ARG A 221 19.33 -4.85 8.05
CA ARG A 221 19.99 -5.53 9.18
C ARG A 221 19.04 -5.81 10.33
N ARG A 222 18.19 -4.83 10.70
CA ARG A 222 17.20 -4.99 11.78
C ARG A 222 16.14 -6.03 11.45
N VAL A 223 15.58 -5.97 10.24
CA VAL A 223 14.54 -6.91 9.80
C VAL A 223 15.10 -8.32 9.65
N ALA A 224 16.28 -8.46 9.03
CA ALA A 224 16.95 -9.76 8.90
C ALA A 224 17.24 -10.38 10.27
N LYS A 225 17.74 -9.61 11.24
CA LYS A 225 17.97 -10.10 12.61
C LYS A 225 16.69 -10.67 13.24
N GLN A 226 15.56 -10.00 13.06
CA GLN A 226 14.27 -10.47 13.57
C GLN A 226 13.79 -11.72 12.82
N LEU A 227 13.95 -11.77 11.50
CA LEU A 227 13.62 -12.97 10.73
C LEU A 227 14.47 -14.18 11.15
N TYR A 228 15.78 -14.02 11.35
CA TYR A 228 16.63 -15.10 11.87
C TYR A 228 16.22 -15.56 13.27
N PHE A 229 15.78 -14.65 14.13
CA PHE A 229 15.29 -15.04 15.46
C PHE A 229 14.04 -15.93 15.37
N HIS A 230 13.10 -15.61 14.49
CA HIS A 230 11.85 -16.37 14.31
C HIS A 230 12.03 -17.60 13.40
N HIS A 231 12.99 -17.57 12.48
CA HIS A 231 13.28 -18.60 11.49
C HIS A 231 14.79 -18.94 11.49
N PRO A 232 15.33 -19.51 12.58
CA PRO A 232 16.78 -19.71 12.76
C PRO A 232 17.40 -20.77 11.83
N LYS A 233 16.57 -21.43 11.03
CA LYS A 233 16.95 -22.52 10.12
C LYS A 233 17.33 -22.01 8.72
N VAL A 234 17.33 -20.69 8.51
CA VAL A 234 17.52 -20.05 7.21
C VAL A 234 18.78 -19.21 7.22
#